data_AF-A0A257MZ39-F1
#
_entry.id   AF-A0A257MZ39-F1
#
_cell.length_a   1.000
_cell.length_b   1.000
_cell.length_c   1.000
_cell.angle_alpha   90.00
_cell.angle_beta   90.00
_cell.angle_gamma   90.00
#
_symmetry.space_group_name_H-M   'P 1'
#
loop_
_entity.id
_entity.type
_entity.pdbx_description
1 polymer ?
#
loop_
_entity_poly.entity_id
_entity_poly.type
_entity_poly.pdbx_seq_one_letter_code
_entity_poly.pdbx_strand_id
1 'polypeptide(L)'
;MSKISQVQKIINFLQDQPLTRFNVKEIAEAIVALYPEDYLEKRENPRFADDQAFISQIIAEIAAKKESLLKNPHIFWQDKPRPRIYWYDPDKTQSQPIVDKT
;
A
#
# COMPACT_ATOMS: atom_id res chain seq x y z
N MET A 1 11.49 -19.61 -1.86
CA MET A 1 11.13 -18.46 -2.70
C MET A 1 11.66 -17.21 -2.00
N SER A 2 12.30 -16.30 -2.71
CA SER A 2 12.83 -15.06 -2.11
C SER A 2 11.67 -14.15 -1.71
N LYS A 3 11.65 -13.68 -0.46
CA LYS A 3 10.62 -12.74 0.02
C LYS A 3 10.68 -11.45 -0.80
N ILE A 4 9.56 -11.05 -1.41
CA ILE A 4 9.47 -9.78 -2.12
C ILE A 4 9.30 -8.62 -1.14
N SER A 5 9.76 -7.43 -1.52
CA SER A 5 9.70 -6.26 -0.64
C SER A 5 8.25 -5.86 -0.33
N GLN A 6 8.01 -5.21 0.82
CA GLN A 6 6.68 -4.69 1.15
C GLN A 6 6.17 -3.70 0.09
N VAL A 7 7.05 -2.90 -0.52
CA VAL A 7 6.68 -2.01 -1.64
C VAL A 7 6.15 -2.85 -2.81
N GLN A 8 6.82 -3.93 -3.16
CA GLN A 8 6.39 -4.82 -4.24
C GLN A 8 5.05 -5.50 -3.92
N LYS A 9 4.81 -5.93 -2.68
CA LYS A 9 3.53 -6.50 -2.26
C LYS A 9 2.36 -5.53 -2.45
N ILE A 10 2.58 -4.27 -2.09
CA ILE A 10 1.58 -3.21 -2.28
C ILE A 10 1.34 -2.98 -3.78
N ILE A 11 2.41 -2.90 -4.58
CA ILE A 11 2.30 -2.75 -6.04
C ILE A 11 1.47 -3.90 -6.63
N ASN A 12 1.81 -5.15 -6.30
CA ASN A 12 1.08 -6.32 -6.77
C ASN A 12 -0.41 -6.25 -6.38
N PHE A 13 -0.71 -5.95 -5.11
CA PHE A 13 -2.08 -5.82 -4.63
C PHE A 13 -2.89 -4.76 -5.38
N LEU A 14 -2.30 -3.57 -5.63
CA LEU A 14 -2.97 -2.51 -6.37
C LEU A 14 -3.15 -2.88 -7.86
N GLN A 15 -2.18 -3.59 -8.46
CA GLN A 15 -2.25 -4.05 -9.85
C GLN A 15 -3.32 -5.12 -10.07
N ASP A 16 -3.53 -6.01 -9.09
CA ASP A 16 -4.59 -7.01 -9.11
C ASP A 16 -6.00 -6.38 -8.99
N GLN A 17 -6.08 -5.11 -8.56
CA GLN A 17 -7.31 -4.36 -8.34
C GLN A 17 -7.26 -2.97 -9.02
N PRO A 18 -7.13 -2.91 -10.36
CA PRO A 18 -6.95 -1.66 -11.08
C PRO A 18 -8.13 -0.70 -10.86
N LEU A 19 -7.85 0.60 -10.85
CA LEU A 19 -8.79 1.71 -10.62
C LEU A 19 -9.48 1.70 -9.25
N THR A 20 -9.29 0.66 -8.45
CA THR A 20 -9.84 0.57 -7.10
C THR A 20 -8.99 1.38 -6.14
N ARG A 21 -9.67 2.15 -5.30
CA ARG A 21 -9.07 3.08 -4.35
C ARG A 21 -9.03 2.47 -2.98
N PHE A 22 -7.84 2.42 -2.38
CA PHE A 22 -7.64 1.89 -1.04
C PHE A 22 -6.96 2.90 -0.14
N ASN A 23 -7.42 2.98 1.10
CA ASN A 23 -6.69 3.67 2.14
C ASN A 23 -5.56 2.79 2.70
N VAL A 24 -4.66 3.39 3.48
CA VAL A 24 -3.46 2.69 4.00
C VAL A 24 -3.82 1.50 4.91
N LYS A 25 -4.92 1.59 5.67
CA LYS A 25 -5.36 0.49 6.55
C LYS A 25 -5.81 -0.70 5.72
N GLU A 26 -6.63 -0.48 4.69
CA GLU A 26 -7.09 -1.54 3.78
C GLU A 26 -5.91 -2.23 3.10
N ILE A 27 -4.92 -1.46 2.64
CA ILE A 27 -3.70 -2.01 2.04
C ILE A 27 -2.94 -2.85 3.07
N ALA A 28 -2.78 -2.38 4.31
CA ALA A 28 -2.07 -3.09 5.36
C ALA A 28 -2.71 -4.45 5.66
N GLU A 29 -4.04 -4.48 5.83
CA GLU A 29 -4.81 -5.69 6.07
C GLU A 29 -4.70 -6.65 4.88
N ALA A 30 -4.83 -6.14 3.66
CA ALA A 30 -4.75 -6.95 2.44
C ALA A 30 -3.38 -7.60 2.26
N ILE A 31 -2.27 -6.86 2.39
CA ILE A 31 -0.93 -7.43 2.18
C ILE A 31 -0.54 -8.41 3.30
N VAL A 32 -1.05 -8.23 4.52
CA VAL A 32 -0.84 -9.21 5.61
C VAL A 32 -1.61 -10.49 5.31
N ALA A 33 -2.85 -10.39 4.80
CA ALA A 33 -3.65 -11.55 4.43
C ALA A 33 -3.12 -12.30 3.20
N LEU A 34 -2.57 -11.58 2.21
CA LEU A 34 -2.03 -12.17 0.97
C LEU A 34 -0.65 -12.81 1.15
N TYR A 35 0.15 -12.34 2.11
CA TYR A 35 1.52 -12.80 2.34
C TYR A 35 1.78 -13.17 3.81
N PRO A 36 0.94 -14.01 4.45
CA PRO A 36 0.95 -14.20 5.89
C PRO A 36 2.31 -14.72 6.42
N GLU A 37 2.97 -15.63 5.69
CA GLU A 37 4.28 -16.18 6.04
C GLU A 37 5.38 -15.12 6.19
N ASP A 38 5.23 -13.98 5.52
CA ASP A 38 6.22 -12.91 5.58
C ASP A 38 6.05 -12.00 6.79
N TYR A 39 4.92 -12.10 7.48
CA TYR A 39 4.60 -11.29 8.65
C TYR A 39 4.60 -12.08 9.96
N LEU A 40 4.68 -13.42 9.95
CA LEU A 40 4.65 -14.27 11.15
C LEU A 40 5.61 -13.78 12.25
N GLU A 41 6.91 -13.72 11.96
CA GLU A 41 7.94 -13.32 12.93
C GLU A 41 7.72 -11.88 13.44
N LYS A 42 7.29 -10.97 12.54
CA LYS A 42 6.99 -9.59 12.96
C LYS A 42 5.77 -9.57 13.88
N ARG A 43 4.72 -10.33 13.57
CA ARG A 43 3.48 -10.39 14.34
C ARG A 43 3.70 -10.94 15.75
N GLU A 44 4.65 -11.87 15.92
CA GLU A 44 5.05 -12.44 17.20
C GLU A 44 5.93 -11.52 18.07
N ASN A 45 6.29 -10.33 17.57
CA ASN A 45 7.13 -9.40 18.32
C ASN A 45 6.43 -8.97 19.63
N PRO A 46 7.03 -9.22 20.82
CA PRO A 46 6.41 -8.93 22.12
C PRO A 46 6.06 -7.46 22.37
N ARG A 47 6.58 -6.53 21.55
CA ARG A 47 6.22 -5.11 21.63
C ARG A 47 4.78 -4.82 21.21
N PHE A 48 4.14 -5.74 20.50
CA PHE A 48 2.74 -5.61 20.09
C PHE A 48 1.85 -6.19 21.17
N ALA A 49 0.99 -5.34 21.73
CA ALA A 49 0.00 -5.77 22.74
C ALA A 49 -1.10 -6.66 22.12
N ASP A 50 -1.44 -6.39 20.87
CA ASP A 50 -2.45 -7.11 20.11
C ASP A 50 -2.21 -6.99 18.60
N ASP A 51 -3.11 -7.60 17.82
CA ASP A 51 -3.06 -7.55 16.36
C ASP A 51 -3.28 -6.14 15.80
N GLN A 52 -4.04 -5.29 16.51
CA GLN A 52 -4.29 -3.90 16.08
C GLN A 52 -3.01 -3.06 16.18
N ALA A 53 -2.19 -3.26 17.20
CA ALA A 53 -0.88 -2.64 17.35
C ALA A 53 0.08 -3.09 16.24
N PHE A 54 0.05 -4.38 15.89
CA PHE A 54 0.80 -4.91 14.75
C PHE A 54 0.35 -4.28 13.42
N ILE A 55 -0.95 -4.25 13.11
CA ILE A 55 -1.48 -3.62 11.88
C ILE A 55 -1.16 -2.12 11.86
N SER A 56 -1.28 -1.43 12.99
CA SER A 56 -0.92 0.00 13.10
C SER A 56 0.54 0.25 12.75
N GLN A 57 1.45 -0.65 13.13
CA GLN A 57 2.84 -0.58 12.69
C GLN A 57 2.97 -0.74 11.17
N ILE A 58 2.25 -1.68 10.55
CA ILE A 58 2.28 -1.87 9.10
C ILE A 58 1.75 -0.63 8.37
N ILE A 59 0.68 -0.02 8.89
CA ILE A 59 0.13 1.24 8.38
C ILE A 59 1.20 2.34 8.38
N ALA A 60 1.93 2.51 9.48
CA ALA A 60 2.99 3.50 9.59
C ALA A 60 4.14 3.24 8.58
N GLU A 61 4.52 1.97 8.39
CA GLU A 61 5.54 1.58 7.41
C GLU A 61 5.11 1.90 5.96
N ILE A 62 3.85 1.63 5.61
CA ILE A 62 3.31 1.95 4.28
C ILE A 62 3.25 3.45 4.07
N ALA A 63 2.77 4.21 5.07
CA ALA A 63 2.68 5.66 5.00
C ALA A 63 4.05 6.33 4.75
N ALA A 64 5.12 5.76 5.31
CA ALA A 64 6.50 6.19 5.11
C ALA A 64 7.08 5.82 3.72
N LYS A 65 6.45 4.90 2.99
CA LYS A 65 6.95 4.38 1.70
C LYS A 65 6.39 5.07 0.46
N LYS A 66 5.69 6.20 0.63
CA LYS A 66 5.10 6.98 -0.47
C LYS A 66 6.07 7.16 -1.63
N GLU A 67 7.25 7.72 -1.39
CA GLU A 67 8.22 8.01 -2.47
C GLU A 67 8.68 6.74 -3.20
N SER A 68 8.79 5.62 -2.50
CA SER A 68 9.15 4.34 -3.12
C SER A 68 8.03 3.78 -3.98
N LEU A 69 6.75 3.96 -3.59
CA LEU A 69 5.59 3.55 -4.37
C LEU A 69 5.45 4.37 -5.66
N LEU A 70 5.69 5.68 -5.58
CA LEU A 70 5.57 6.58 -6.73
C LEU A 70 6.69 6.42 -7.77
N LYS A 71 7.70 5.57 -7.51
CA LYS A 71 8.63 5.12 -8.55
C LYS A 71 7.94 4.30 -9.63
N ASN A 72 6.79 3.69 -9.33
CA ASN A 72 5.90 3.14 -10.34
C ASN A 72 5.01 4.27 -10.90
N PRO A 73 5.15 4.64 -12.18
CA PRO A 73 4.44 5.80 -12.74
C PRO A 73 2.93 5.61 -12.83
N HIS A 74 2.42 4.38 -12.70
CA HIS A 74 0.99 4.05 -12.76
C HIS A 74 0.32 4.02 -11.39
N ILE A 75 1.06 4.19 -10.29
CA ILE A 75 0.48 4.32 -8.96
C ILE A 75 0.15 5.77 -8.69
N PHE A 76 -1.07 6.03 -8.25
CA PHE A 76 -1.55 7.34 -7.90
C PHE A 76 -1.91 7.39 -6.42
N TRP A 77 -2.01 8.61 -5.90
CA TRP A 77 -2.31 8.84 -4.51
C TRP A 77 -3.10 10.14 -4.34
N GLN A 78 -3.88 10.21 -3.26
CA GLN A 78 -4.65 11.39 -2.87
C GLN A 78 -4.48 11.61 -1.36
N ASP A 79 -3.97 12.77 -0.95
CA ASP A 79 -3.76 13.08 0.48
C ASP A 79 -4.98 13.67 1.18
N LYS A 80 -5.81 14.39 0.42
CA LYS A 80 -6.96 15.15 0.91
C LYS A 80 -8.22 14.88 0.07
N PRO A 81 -9.41 14.78 0.69
CA PRO A 81 -9.62 14.66 2.13
C PRO A 81 -8.95 13.39 2.70
N ARG A 82 -8.58 13.42 3.99
CA ARG A 82 -8.04 12.23 4.69
C ARG A 82 -9.13 11.16 4.77
N PRO A 83 -8.78 9.85 4.80
CA PRO A 83 -7.42 9.27 4.85
C PRO A 83 -6.67 9.34 3.51
N ARG A 84 -5.36 9.09 3.52
CA ARG A 84 -4.58 8.99 2.27
C ARG A 84 -5.02 7.75 1.50
N ILE A 85 -5.30 7.92 0.21
CA ILE A 85 -5.74 6.88 -0.71
C ILE A 85 -4.65 6.60 -1.74
N TYR A 86 -4.53 5.34 -2.16
CA TYR A 86 -3.71 4.90 -3.29
C TYR A 86 -4.55 4.07 -4.27
N TRP A 87 -4.19 4.10 -5.54
CA TRP A 87 -4.73 3.21 -6.57
C TRP A 87 -3.71 3.01 -7.69
N TYR A 88 -3.91 1.97 -8.49
CA TYR A 88 -3.17 1.73 -9.73
C TYR A 88 -4.08 2.06 -10.92
N ASP A 89 -3.55 2.76 -11.91
CA ASP A 89 -4.23 3.05 -13.18
C ASP A 89 -3.35 2.57 -14.34
N PRO A 90 -3.73 1.49 -15.06
CA PRO A 90 -2.90 0.93 -16.13
C PRO A 90 -2.78 1.87 -17.34
N ASP A 91 -3.76 2.76 -17.54
CA ASP A 91 -3.87 3.59 -18.75
C ASP A 91 -3.23 4.97 -18.56
N LYS A 92 -2.98 5.38 -17.31
CA LYS A 92 -2.40 6.68 -16.98
C LYS A 92 -1.05 6.55 -16.33
N THR A 93 -0.22 7.57 -16.55
CA THR A 93 1.05 7.75 -15.85
C THR A 93 1.09 9.12 -15.19
N GLN A 94 1.79 9.24 -14.06
CA GLN A 94 1.99 10.52 -13.35
C GLN A 94 2.63 11.61 -14.23
N SER A 95 3.32 11.23 -15.32
CA SER A 95 3.95 12.14 -16.27
C SER A 95 2.98 12.77 -17.26
N GLN A 96 1.75 12.29 -17.35
CA GLN A 96 0.70 12.97 -18.10
C GLN A 96 0.09 14.06 -17.22
N PRO A 97 -0.06 15.31 -17.71
CA PRO A 97 -0.82 16.31 -16.98
C PRO A 97 -2.20 15.74 -16.69
N ILE A 98 -2.63 15.78 -15.42
CA ILE A 98 -4.03 15.54 -15.06
C ILE A 98 -4.79 16.67 -15.74
N VAL A 99 -5.32 16.39 -16.93
CA VAL A 99 -6.27 17.28 -17.59
C VAL A 99 -7.54 17.15 -16.76
N ASP A 100 -7.70 18.04 -15.79
CA ASP A 100 -8.98 18.26 -15.13
C ASP A 100 -9.97 18.68 -16.21
N LYS A 101 -10.80 17.73 -16.65
CA LYS A 101 -11.90 18.01 -17.54
C LYS A 101 -13.03 18.63 -16.71
N THR A 102 -13.16 19.96 -16.88
CA THR A 102 -14.33 20.84 -16.65
C THR A 102 -14.77 21.10 -15.22
#